data_AF-A0A4V1S8G3-F1
#
_entry.id   AF-A0A4V1S8G3-F1
#
_cell.length_a   1.000
_cell.length_b   1.000
_cell.length_c   1.000
_cell.angle_alpha   90.00
_cell.angle_beta   90.00
_cell.angle_gamma   90.00
#
_symmetry.space_group_name_H-M   'P 1'
#
loop_
_entity.id
_entity.type
_entity.pdbx_description
1 polymer ?
#
loop_
_entity_poly.entity_id
_entity_poly.type
_entity_poly.pdbx_seq_one_letter_code
_entity_poly.pdbx_strand_id
1 'polypeptide(L)'
;MLVLLFLTSIALTAVTVGLSGCNSVIIRSLLPIFGLPALLWTLLMMMTFGARFAGGSLADFCSLADPDTRIAVAAYVLCISYGGLSMLSLGASLIAPAAENHSIWRRLAALVAMVVLIPLNYFGILDDGLHAMVLFIIAGPAIVIALSESAPLVSSVCEPFLKRGPLGKLVGLFFYPVWASGVLFSVLLGVLGVVALLAHPAVRNNTYSVWNNEMITIMLALLGSLFFPAVWQTFFFRGDGQRLANYLLILVGSYVMLGILAMLADAMNNPDFIWFFAWNPLTFIILTSEGKAPDSFYLAWVCAVDGLLALMLVTHALMIFRKSATVMDETEATLHSD
;
A
#
# COMPACT_ATOMS: atom_id res chain seq x y z
N MET A 1 -7.86 -6.91 -26.16
CA MET A 1 -6.87 -7.91 -25.67
C MET A 1 -5.42 -7.51 -25.93
N LEU A 2 -4.93 -7.42 -27.18
CA LEU A 2 -3.51 -7.13 -27.48
C LEU A 2 -2.98 -5.85 -26.81
N VAL A 3 -3.78 -4.77 -26.83
CA VAL A 3 -3.43 -3.50 -26.14
C VAL A 3 -3.29 -3.69 -24.64
N LEU A 4 -4.15 -4.49 -24.01
CA LEU A 4 -4.06 -4.76 -22.56
C LEU A 4 -2.77 -5.51 -22.24
N LEU A 5 -2.46 -6.57 -22.99
CA LEU A 5 -1.20 -7.32 -22.81
C LEU A 5 0.03 -6.42 -23.01
N PHE A 6 -0.02 -5.53 -24.00
CA PHE A 6 1.05 -4.56 -24.25
C PHE A 6 1.23 -3.60 -23.07
N LEU A 7 0.15 -3.03 -22.54
CA LEU A 7 0.20 -2.13 -21.39
C LEU A 7 0.66 -2.86 -20.11
N THR A 8 0.21 -4.10 -19.89
CA THR A 8 0.69 -4.95 -18.79
C THR A 8 2.19 -5.19 -18.92
N SER A 9 2.69 -5.49 -20.12
CA SER A 9 4.12 -5.66 -20.36
C SER A 9 4.90 -4.38 -20.04
N ILE A 10 4.41 -3.22 -20.48
CA ILE A 10 5.04 -1.92 -20.16
C ILE A 10 5.09 -1.70 -18.64
N ALA A 11 4.00 -1.97 -17.92
CA ALA A 11 3.94 -1.80 -16.47
C ALA A 11 4.92 -2.74 -15.74
N LEU A 12 5.04 -3.99 -16.19
CA LEU A 12 6.01 -4.94 -15.63
C LEU A 12 7.46 -4.50 -15.94
N THR A 13 7.73 -4.00 -17.15
CA THR A 13 9.03 -3.42 -17.47
C THR A 13 9.32 -2.21 -16.56
N ALA A 14 8.35 -1.33 -16.34
CA ALA A 14 8.47 -0.21 -15.41
C ALA A 14 8.79 -0.65 -13.97
N VAL A 15 8.16 -1.73 -13.49
CA VAL A 15 8.49 -2.34 -12.18
C VAL A 15 9.94 -2.82 -12.16
N THR A 16 10.40 -3.54 -13.19
CA THR A 16 11.80 -4.02 -13.25
C THR A 16 12.82 -2.89 -13.29
N VAL A 17 12.54 -1.84 -14.08
CA VAL A 17 13.39 -0.66 -14.17
C VAL A 17 13.39 0.09 -12.84
N GLY A 18 12.23 0.30 -12.23
CA GLY A 18 12.09 0.96 -10.93
C GLY A 18 12.90 0.28 -9.84
N LEU A 19 12.85 -1.06 -9.79
CA LEU A 19 13.60 -1.85 -8.81
C LEU A 19 15.09 -2.00 -9.14
N SER A 20 15.51 -1.79 -10.38
CA SER A 20 16.92 -1.86 -10.78
C SER A 20 17.77 -0.79 -10.10
N GLY A 21 17.17 0.33 -9.69
CA GLY A 21 17.81 1.39 -8.90
C GLY A 21 18.13 0.99 -7.45
N CYS A 22 17.62 -0.15 -6.96
CA CYS A 22 17.94 -0.65 -5.63
C CYS A 22 19.37 -1.21 -5.59
N ASN A 23 20.18 -0.77 -4.61
CA ASN A 23 21.54 -1.30 -4.43
C ASN A 23 21.58 -2.80 -4.10
N SER A 24 20.53 -3.33 -3.46
CA SER A 24 20.47 -4.74 -3.05
C SER A 24 20.40 -5.69 -4.25
N VAL A 25 21.40 -6.58 -4.36
CA VAL A 25 21.45 -7.64 -5.39
C VAL A 25 20.28 -8.61 -5.21
N ILE A 26 19.93 -8.94 -3.96
CA ILE A 26 18.85 -9.89 -3.65
C ILE A 26 17.53 -9.40 -4.24
N ILE A 27 17.21 -8.12 -4.08
CA ILE A 27 15.94 -7.56 -4.57
C ILE A 27 15.94 -7.49 -6.09
N ARG A 28 17.07 -7.10 -6.68
CA ARG A 28 17.22 -7.05 -8.14
C ARG A 28 17.06 -8.42 -8.80
N SER A 29 17.45 -9.50 -8.13
CA SER A 29 17.36 -10.85 -8.70
C SER A 29 16.09 -11.58 -8.30
N LEU A 30 15.72 -11.56 -7.02
CA LEU A 30 14.66 -12.39 -6.45
C LEU A 30 13.27 -11.82 -6.76
N LEU A 31 13.12 -10.49 -6.75
CA LEU A 31 11.82 -9.87 -6.98
C LEU A 31 11.34 -10.02 -8.42
N PRO A 32 12.18 -9.90 -9.48
CA PRO A 32 11.74 -10.26 -10.82
C PRO A 32 11.38 -11.74 -10.97
N ILE A 33 12.12 -12.64 -10.32
CA ILE A 33 11.89 -14.09 -10.44
C ILE A 33 10.58 -14.52 -9.78
N PHE A 34 10.27 -14.02 -8.57
CA PHE A 34 9.08 -14.44 -7.84
C PHE A 34 7.96 -13.40 -7.86
N GLY A 35 8.32 -12.14 -7.77
CA GLY A 35 7.39 -11.02 -7.75
C GLY A 35 6.69 -10.80 -9.08
N LEU A 36 7.37 -10.86 -10.24
CA LEU A 36 6.68 -10.67 -11.53
C LEU A 36 5.68 -11.79 -11.83
N PRO A 37 5.99 -13.09 -11.65
CA PRO A 37 4.98 -14.13 -11.80
C PRO A 37 3.82 -13.96 -10.82
N ALA A 38 4.08 -13.57 -9.58
CA ALA A 38 3.03 -13.31 -8.61
C ALA A 38 2.16 -12.09 -9.02
N LEU A 39 2.77 -11.01 -9.51
CA LEU A 39 2.07 -9.81 -9.97
C LEU A 39 1.30 -10.07 -11.26
N LEU A 40 1.87 -10.84 -12.18
CA LEU A 40 1.17 -11.37 -13.36
C LEU A 40 0.00 -12.24 -12.95
N TRP A 41 0.18 -13.10 -11.96
CA TRP A 41 -0.88 -13.94 -11.42
C TRP A 41 -1.98 -13.12 -10.78
N THR A 42 -1.66 -12.10 -9.97
CA THR A 42 -2.69 -11.23 -9.38
C THR A 42 -3.40 -10.39 -10.44
N LEU A 43 -2.70 -9.91 -11.48
CA LEU A 43 -3.30 -9.22 -12.62
C LEU A 43 -4.13 -10.15 -13.51
N LEU A 44 -3.73 -11.40 -13.66
CA LEU A 44 -4.51 -12.42 -14.34
C LEU A 44 -5.76 -12.73 -13.52
N MET A 45 -5.61 -12.88 -12.21
CA MET A 45 -6.71 -13.06 -11.27
C MET A 45 -7.65 -11.85 -11.27
N MET A 46 -7.16 -10.63 -11.46
CA MET A 46 -8.00 -9.45 -11.69
C MET A 46 -8.87 -9.61 -12.95
N MET A 47 -8.27 -10.07 -14.05
CA MET A 47 -9.01 -10.32 -15.29
C MET A 47 -9.99 -11.48 -15.15
N THR A 48 -9.63 -12.55 -14.43
CA THR A 48 -10.46 -13.75 -14.29
C THR A 48 -11.52 -13.64 -13.21
N PHE A 49 -11.29 -12.94 -12.09
CA PHE A 49 -12.33 -12.66 -11.10
C PHE A 49 -13.35 -11.67 -11.66
N GLY A 50 -12.91 -10.62 -12.37
CA GLY A 50 -13.82 -9.75 -13.11
C GLY A 50 -14.66 -10.52 -14.14
N ALA A 51 -14.08 -11.54 -14.78
CA ALA A 51 -14.80 -12.40 -15.74
C ALA A 51 -15.70 -13.45 -15.06
N ARG A 52 -15.32 -13.99 -13.89
CA ARG A 52 -16.07 -15.04 -13.16
C ARG A 52 -17.36 -14.54 -12.55
N PHE A 53 -17.44 -13.28 -12.11
CA PHE A 53 -18.71 -12.72 -11.60
C PHE A 53 -19.72 -12.44 -12.72
N ALA A 54 -19.26 -12.24 -13.96
CA ALA A 54 -20.10 -12.15 -15.14
C ALA A 54 -20.35 -13.50 -15.85
N GLY A 55 -19.80 -14.62 -15.35
CA GLY A 55 -19.92 -15.94 -15.97
C GLY A 55 -19.19 -16.11 -17.31
N GLY A 56 -18.28 -15.19 -17.64
CA GLY A 56 -17.68 -15.06 -18.97
C GLY A 56 -16.25 -15.58 -19.09
N SER A 57 -15.85 -15.88 -20.32
CA SER A 57 -14.48 -16.13 -20.74
C SER A 57 -13.65 -14.84 -20.81
N LEU A 58 -12.31 -14.93 -20.92
CA LEU A 58 -11.45 -13.77 -21.19
C LEU A 58 -11.87 -12.97 -22.45
N ALA A 59 -12.51 -13.64 -23.41
CA ALA A 59 -13.04 -13.00 -24.60
C ALA A 59 -14.22 -12.07 -24.27
N ASP A 60 -15.07 -12.45 -23.32
CA ASP A 60 -16.22 -11.66 -22.87
C ASP A 60 -15.77 -10.42 -22.10
N PHE A 61 -14.76 -10.55 -21.24
CA PHE A 61 -14.11 -9.42 -20.59
C PHE A 61 -13.52 -8.42 -21.61
N CYS A 62 -12.96 -8.92 -22.71
CA CYS A 62 -12.40 -8.09 -23.78
C CYS A 62 -13.45 -7.58 -24.78
N SER A 63 -14.69 -8.07 -24.73
CA SER A 63 -15.74 -7.72 -25.70
C SER A 63 -16.23 -6.28 -25.51
N LEU A 64 -16.08 -5.71 -24.31
CA LEU A 64 -16.60 -4.40 -23.91
C LEU A 64 -18.11 -4.26 -24.17
N ALA A 65 -18.84 -5.38 -24.29
CA ALA A 65 -20.26 -5.38 -24.56
C ALA A 65 -21.04 -4.79 -23.37
N ASP A 66 -20.72 -5.26 -22.17
CA ASP A 66 -21.40 -4.88 -20.93
C ASP A 66 -20.76 -3.66 -20.26
N PRO A 67 -21.54 -2.77 -19.63
CA PRO A 67 -21.02 -1.61 -18.92
C PRO A 67 -20.02 -1.99 -17.82
N ASP A 68 -20.24 -3.11 -17.14
CA ASP A 68 -19.37 -3.59 -16.06
C ASP A 68 -17.99 -4.01 -16.60
N THR A 69 -17.95 -4.67 -17.76
CA THR A 69 -16.68 -5.01 -18.43
C THR A 69 -15.92 -3.76 -18.86
N ARG A 70 -16.61 -2.70 -19.30
CA ARG A 70 -15.98 -1.41 -19.64
C ARG A 70 -15.37 -0.75 -18.42
N ILE A 71 -16.09 -0.72 -17.29
CA ILE A 71 -15.60 -0.17 -16.03
C ILE A 71 -14.39 -0.98 -15.55
N ALA A 72 -14.47 -2.31 -15.59
CA ALA A 72 -13.38 -3.17 -15.15
C ALA A 72 -12.11 -3.02 -16.01
N VAL A 73 -12.26 -2.93 -17.34
CA VAL A 73 -11.13 -2.66 -18.25
C VAL A 73 -10.56 -1.26 -18.04
N ALA A 74 -11.40 -0.24 -17.84
CA ALA A 74 -10.94 1.12 -17.56
C ALA A 74 -10.16 1.18 -16.23
N ALA A 75 -10.70 0.56 -15.17
CA ALA A 75 -10.03 0.43 -13.88
C ALA A 75 -8.70 -0.32 -14.01
N TYR A 76 -8.67 -1.42 -14.77
CA TYR A 76 -7.44 -2.17 -15.09
C TYR A 76 -6.37 -1.26 -15.70
N VAL A 77 -6.71 -0.52 -16.75
CA VAL A 77 -5.79 0.38 -17.45
C VAL A 77 -5.29 1.48 -16.51
N LEU A 78 -6.17 2.09 -15.73
CA LEU A 78 -5.78 3.12 -14.75
C LEU A 78 -4.83 2.55 -13.68
N CYS A 79 -5.13 1.36 -13.16
CA CYS A 79 -4.32 0.67 -12.17
C CYS A 79 -2.91 0.35 -12.67
N ILE A 80 -2.77 -0.23 -13.87
CA ILE A 80 -1.44 -0.55 -14.42
C ILE A 80 -0.67 0.71 -14.82
N SER A 81 -1.34 1.75 -15.31
CA SER A 81 -0.70 3.03 -15.62
C SER A 81 -0.22 3.71 -14.35
N TYR A 82 -1.04 3.77 -13.30
CA TYR A 82 -0.65 4.31 -12.00
C TYR A 82 0.52 3.53 -11.40
N GLY A 83 0.41 2.20 -11.31
CA GLY A 83 1.47 1.35 -10.77
C GLY A 83 2.79 1.48 -11.54
N GLY A 84 2.72 1.49 -12.88
CA GLY A 84 3.89 1.71 -13.74
C GLY A 84 4.53 3.08 -13.51
N LEU A 85 3.74 4.15 -13.47
CA LEU A 85 4.23 5.50 -13.20
C LEU A 85 4.83 5.62 -11.79
N SER A 86 4.20 5.02 -10.78
CA SER A 86 4.73 4.99 -9.41
C SER A 86 6.10 4.30 -9.35
N MET A 87 6.29 3.19 -10.07
CA MET A 87 7.55 2.46 -10.11
C MET A 87 8.63 3.17 -10.91
N LEU A 88 8.30 3.81 -12.04
CA LEU A 88 9.24 4.67 -12.77
C LEU A 88 9.68 5.85 -11.92
N SER A 89 8.74 6.50 -11.24
CA SER A 89 9.04 7.60 -10.32
C SER A 89 9.90 7.15 -9.14
N LEU A 90 9.65 5.96 -8.60
CA LEU A 90 10.52 5.34 -7.59
C LEU A 90 11.94 5.15 -8.13
N GLY A 91 12.09 4.56 -9.32
CA GLY A 91 13.39 4.36 -9.97
C GLY A 91 14.16 5.67 -10.17
N ALA A 92 13.47 6.70 -10.68
CA ALA A 92 14.06 8.03 -10.83
C ALA A 92 14.55 8.61 -9.49
N SER A 93 13.75 8.48 -8.42
CA SER A 93 14.14 8.91 -7.07
C SER A 93 15.31 8.12 -6.49
N LEU A 94 15.52 6.86 -6.87
CA LEU A 94 16.66 6.04 -6.43
C LEU A 94 17.96 6.41 -7.18
N ILE A 95 17.87 6.80 -8.45
CA ILE A 95 19.03 7.15 -9.28
C ILE A 95 19.54 8.56 -8.93
N ALA A 96 18.64 9.54 -8.77
CA ALA A 96 19.00 10.94 -8.54
C ALA A 96 18.14 11.60 -7.44
N PRO A 97 18.30 11.19 -6.16
CA PRO A 97 17.43 11.63 -5.07
C PRO A 97 17.43 13.15 -4.83
N ALA A 98 18.53 13.84 -5.13
CA ALA A 98 18.67 15.29 -4.91
C ALA A 98 18.04 16.15 -6.03
N ALA A 99 17.88 15.60 -7.24
CA ALA A 99 17.40 16.36 -8.41
C ALA A 99 15.90 16.15 -8.67
N GLU A 100 15.38 14.94 -8.40
CA GLU A 100 14.05 14.52 -8.87
C GLU A 100 13.15 14.00 -7.74
N ASN A 101 12.88 14.86 -6.77
CA ASN A 101 11.98 14.50 -5.68
C ASN A 101 10.50 14.74 -6.05
N HIS A 102 9.88 13.70 -6.61
CA HIS A 102 8.47 13.69 -6.99
C HIS A 102 7.52 13.27 -5.84
N SER A 103 8.00 13.19 -4.60
CA SER A 103 7.23 12.72 -3.43
C SER A 103 5.89 13.43 -3.27
N ILE A 104 5.86 14.77 -3.36
CA ILE A 104 4.63 15.57 -3.20
C ILE A 104 3.59 15.14 -4.23
N TRP A 105 3.97 15.08 -5.50
CA TRP A 105 3.05 14.72 -6.59
C TRP A 105 2.57 13.28 -6.50
N ARG A 106 3.45 12.34 -6.13
CA ARG A 106 3.06 10.94 -5.89
C ARG A 106 2.03 10.82 -4.78
N ARG A 107 2.30 11.46 -3.63
CA ARG A 107 1.41 11.43 -2.47
C ARG A 107 0.08 12.10 -2.78
N LEU A 108 0.10 13.20 -3.52
CA LEU A 108 -1.12 13.91 -3.92
C LEU A 108 -1.96 13.07 -4.87
N ALA A 109 -1.34 12.45 -5.89
CA ALA A 109 -2.03 11.56 -6.83
C ALA A 109 -2.68 10.38 -6.10
N ALA A 110 -1.95 9.72 -5.19
CA ALA A 110 -2.46 8.63 -4.37
C ALA A 110 -3.62 9.07 -3.46
N LEU A 111 -3.48 10.24 -2.81
CA LEU A 111 -4.52 10.79 -1.95
C LEU A 111 -5.79 11.10 -2.73
N VAL A 112 -5.67 11.78 -3.87
CA VAL A 112 -6.82 12.09 -4.75
C VAL A 112 -7.48 10.81 -5.24
N ALA A 113 -6.70 9.82 -5.67
CA ALA A 113 -7.23 8.53 -6.12
C ALA A 113 -8.00 7.81 -5.00
N MET A 114 -7.49 7.80 -3.77
CA MET A 114 -8.18 7.22 -2.61
C MET A 114 -9.45 8.00 -2.23
N VAL A 115 -9.41 9.33 -2.28
CA VAL A 115 -10.59 10.17 -2.01
C VAL A 115 -11.67 9.95 -3.07
N VAL A 116 -11.30 9.76 -4.34
CA VAL A 116 -12.24 9.43 -5.43
C VAL A 116 -12.77 8.00 -5.32
N LEU A 117 -11.98 7.07 -4.77
CA LEU A 117 -12.41 5.68 -4.60
C LEU A 117 -13.58 5.56 -3.60
N ILE A 118 -13.62 6.38 -2.55
CA ILE A 118 -14.68 6.37 -1.53
C ILE A 118 -16.09 6.58 -2.14
N PRO A 119 -16.38 7.67 -2.89
CA PRO A 119 -17.69 7.85 -3.52
C PRO A 119 -17.96 6.82 -4.61
N LEU A 120 -16.97 6.40 -5.39
CA LEU A 120 -17.14 5.32 -6.37
C LEU A 120 -17.67 4.05 -5.71
N ASN A 121 -17.12 3.73 -4.54
CA ASN A 121 -17.57 2.61 -3.75
C ASN A 121 -18.95 2.87 -3.11
N TYR A 122 -19.15 4.05 -2.51
CA TYR A 122 -20.43 4.41 -1.88
C TYR A 122 -21.63 4.29 -2.82
N PHE A 123 -21.45 4.61 -4.10
CA PHE A 123 -22.48 4.49 -5.13
C PHE A 123 -22.55 3.11 -5.79
N GLY A 124 -21.71 2.15 -5.38
CA GLY A 124 -21.68 0.79 -5.94
C GLY A 124 -21.28 0.76 -7.41
N ILE A 125 -20.42 1.69 -7.85
CA ILE A 125 -19.95 1.74 -9.25
C ILE A 125 -18.90 0.65 -9.51
N LEU A 126 -18.15 0.27 -8.48
CA LEU A 126 -17.15 -0.78 -8.55
C LEU A 126 -17.69 -2.05 -7.89
N ASP A 127 -17.43 -3.18 -8.53
CA ASP A 127 -17.69 -4.50 -7.97
C ASP A 127 -16.85 -4.77 -6.71
N ASP A 128 -17.38 -5.59 -5.80
CA ASP A 128 -16.81 -5.93 -4.49
C ASP A 128 -15.34 -6.35 -4.58
N GLY A 129 -15.01 -7.27 -5.49
CA GLY A 129 -13.64 -7.77 -5.66
C GLY A 129 -12.72 -6.74 -6.32
N LEU A 130 -13.25 -5.98 -7.27
CA LEU A 130 -12.51 -4.95 -7.98
C LEU A 130 -12.13 -3.79 -7.07
N HIS A 131 -13.04 -3.37 -6.18
CA HIS A 131 -12.80 -2.31 -5.22
C HIS A 131 -11.59 -2.62 -4.33
N ALA A 132 -11.58 -3.79 -3.68
CA ALA A 132 -10.52 -4.18 -2.76
C ALA A 132 -9.14 -4.15 -3.45
N MET A 133 -9.09 -4.64 -4.68
CA MET A 133 -7.84 -4.69 -5.42
C MET A 133 -7.42 -3.31 -5.97
N VAL A 134 -8.34 -2.46 -6.43
CA VAL A 134 -8.02 -1.06 -6.80
C VAL A 134 -7.45 -0.31 -5.59
N LEU A 135 -8.03 -0.52 -4.41
CA LEU A 135 -7.51 0.02 -3.15
C LEU A 135 -6.06 -0.39 -2.93
N PHE A 136 -5.72 -1.69 -3.05
CA PHE A 136 -4.35 -2.17 -2.87
C PHE A 136 -3.38 -1.67 -3.94
N ILE A 137 -3.81 -1.55 -5.19
CA ILE A 137 -2.97 -1.03 -6.27
C ILE A 137 -2.65 0.46 -6.06
N ILE A 138 -3.57 1.23 -5.48
CA ILE A 138 -3.34 2.64 -5.16
C ILE A 138 -2.50 2.78 -3.88
N ALA A 139 -2.96 2.18 -2.79
CA ALA A 139 -2.39 2.34 -1.45
C ALA A 139 -1.06 1.61 -1.30
N GLY A 140 -0.92 0.40 -1.83
CA GLY A 140 0.28 -0.44 -1.68
C GLY A 140 1.56 0.27 -2.12
N PRO A 141 1.72 0.61 -3.42
CA PRO A 141 2.88 1.35 -3.90
C PRO A 141 3.08 2.69 -3.18
N ALA A 142 2.00 3.42 -2.91
CA ALA A 142 2.09 4.73 -2.25
C ALA A 142 2.65 4.61 -0.82
N ILE A 143 2.17 3.65 -0.03
CA ILE A 143 2.63 3.37 1.33
C ILE A 143 4.07 2.86 1.31
N VAL A 144 4.39 1.89 0.44
CA VAL A 144 5.75 1.34 0.33
C VAL A 144 6.77 2.42 0.00
N ILE A 145 6.46 3.27 -0.99
CA ILE A 145 7.33 4.39 -1.38
C ILE A 145 7.46 5.38 -0.22
N ALA A 146 6.34 5.81 0.39
CA ALA A 146 6.35 6.78 1.47
C ALA A 146 7.11 6.29 2.72
N LEU A 147 6.96 5.02 3.11
CA LEU A 147 7.66 4.42 4.24
C LEU A 147 9.13 4.12 3.96
N SER A 148 9.56 4.18 2.69
CA SER A 148 10.92 3.91 2.27
C SER A 148 11.73 5.17 1.93
N GLU A 149 11.10 6.35 1.91
CA GLU A 149 11.77 7.62 1.63
C GLU A 149 12.81 7.96 2.72
N SER A 150 14.01 8.34 2.30
CA SER A 150 15.15 8.66 3.18
C SER A 150 15.74 10.06 2.94
N ALA A 151 15.05 10.92 2.18
CA ALA A 151 15.60 12.24 1.88
C ALA A 151 15.63 13.13 3.13
N PRO A 152 16.72 13.90 3.34
CA PRO A 152 16.79 14.89 4.41
C PRO A 152 15.80 16.03 4.14
N LEU A 153 15.31 16.66 5.21
CA LEU A 153 14.47 17.85 5.08
C LEU A 153 15.35 19.02 4.63
N VAL A 154 15.01 19.65 3.51
CA VAL A 154 15.68 20.83 2.97
C VAL A 154 14.75 22.04 3.08
N SER A 155 15.30 23.19 3.45
CA SER A 155 14.55 24.45 3.63
C SER A 155 13.73 24.84 2.40
N SER A 156 14.29 24.64 1.19
CA SER A 156 13.62 24.92 -0.09
C SER A 156 12.31 24.15 -0.29
N VAL A 157 12.19 22.96 0.31
CA VAL A 157 10.96 22.16 0.25
C VAL A 157 9.95 22.60 1.33
N CYS A 158 10.44 23.10 2.47
CA CYS A 158 9.60 23.62 3.54
C CYS A 158 8.95 24.96 3.19
N GLU A 159 9.69 25.81 2.49
CA GLU A 159 9.32 27.18 2.14
C GLU A 159 7.89 27.37 1.60
N PRO A 160 7.42 26.63 0.56
CA PRO A 160 6.07 26.82 0.02
C PRO A 160 4.95 26.46 1.01
N PHE A 161 5.23 25.57 1.97
CA PHE A 161 4.27 25.20 3.01
C PHE A 161 4.27 26.22 4.15
N LEU A 162 5.44 26.69 4.57
CA LEU A 162 5.56 27.68 5.64
C LEU A 162 4.98 29.05 5.24
N LYS A 163 5.14 29.47 3.98
CA LYS A 163 4.51 30.70 3.43
C LYS A 163 2.98 30.72 3.55
N ARG A 164 2.32 29.57 3.68
CA ARG A 164 0.86 29.44 3.84
C ARG A 164 0.41 29.43 5.31
N GLY A 165 1.30 29.74 6.25
CA GLY A 165 1.01 29.82 7.68
C GLY A 165 0.72 28.46 8.32
N PRO A 166 -0.11 28.41 9.39
CA PRO A 166 -0.28 27.20 10.21
C PRO A 166 -0.93 26.04 9.46
N LEU A 167 -1.89 26.32 8.57
CA LEU A 167 -2.51 25.29 7.73
C LEU A 167 -1.50 24.69 6.74
N GLY A 168 -0.64 25.52 6.16
CA GLY A 168 0.45 25.07 5.31
C GLY A 168 1.43 24.17 6.05
N LYS A 169 1.79 24.52 7.30
CA LYS A 169 2.63 23.70 8.19
C LYS A 169 2.02 22.32 8.46
N LEU A 170 0.71 22.26 8.73
CA LEU A 170 0.00 20.99 8.93
C LEU A 170 -0.02 20.12 7.67
N VAL A 171 -0.31 20.71 6.51
CA VAL A 171 -0.27 19.98 5.22
C VAL A 171 1.16 19.49 4.95
N GLY A 172 2.17 20.33 5.22
CA GLY A 172 3.59 19.97 5.10
C GLY A 172 3.93 18.68 5.85
N LEU A 173 3.38 18.45 7.04
CA LEU A 173 3.61 17.22 7.81
C LEU A 173 3.24 15.93 7.05
N PHE A 174 2.31 15.98 6.10
CA PHE A 174 1.92 14.82 5.27
C PHE A 174 2.63 14.76 3.91
N PHE A 175 3.21 15.87 3.45
CA PHE A 175 3.76 15.98 2.09
C PHE A 175 5.27 16.20 2.04
N TYR A 176 5.93 16.46 3.17
CA TYR A 176 7.38 16.58 3.19
C TYR A 176 8.05 15.28 2.73
N PRO A 177 9.15 15.37 1.97
CA PRO A 177 9.88 14.23 1.42
C PRO A 177 10.68 13.42 2.47
N VAL A 178 10.24 13.41 3.72
CA VAL A 178 10.91 12.75 4.83
C VAL A 178 10.13 11.52 5.25
N TRP A 179 10.86 10.51 5.75
CA TRP A 179 10.27 9.28 6.27
C TRP A 179 9.15 9.51 7.29
N ALA A 180 9.37 10.45 8.23
CA ALA A 180 8.39 10.76 9.27
C ALA A 180 7.05 11.27 8.68
N SER A 181 7.13 12.05 7.60
CA SER A 181 5.97 12.51 6.86
C SER A 181 5.32 11.37 6.07
N GLY A 182 6.15 10.49 5.50
CA GLY A 182 5.69 9.28 4.82
C GLY A 182 4.91 8.34 5.73
N VAL A 183 5.28 8.24 7.01
CA VAL A 183 4.51 7.52 8.02
C VAL A 183 3.12 8.13 8.22
N LEU A 184 3.05 9.44 8.49
CA LEU A 184 1.76 10.12 8.70
C LEU A 184 0.86 10.00 7.47
N PHE A 185 1.44 10.14 6.28
CA PHE A 185 0.76 9.94 5.00
C PHE A 185 0.26 8.50 4.84
N SER A 186 1.07 7.50 5.20
CA SER A 186 0.69 6.09 5.09
C SER A 186 -0.43 5.72 6.05
N VAL A 187 -0.42 6.25 7.27
CA VAL A 187 -1.52 6.09 8.23
C VAL A 187 -2.77 6.77 7.73
N LEU A 188 -2.67 7.98 7.16
CA LEU A 188 -3.80 8.65 6.52
C LEU A 188 -4.38 7.79 5.38
N LEU A 189 -3.54 7.25 4.49
CA LEU A 189 -3.99 6.34 3.44
C LEU A 189 -4.62 5.07 4.00
N GLY A 190 -4.07 4.52 5.08
CA GLY A 190 -4.65 3.36 5.77
C GLY A 190 -6.05 3.66 6.30
N VAL A 191 -6.22 4.79 6.99
CA VAL A 191 -7.54 5.25 7.47
C VAL A 191 -8.50 5.46 6.31
N LEU A 192 -8.08 6.11 5.22
CA LEU A 192 -8.91 6.28 4.02
C LEU A 192 -9.26 4.93 3.38
N GLY A 193 -8.35 3.95 3.42
CA GLY A 193 -8.60 2.59 2.98
C GLY A 193 -9.68 1.91 3.82
N VAL A 194 -9.60 2.00 5.15
CA VAL A 194 -10.63 1.50 6.05
C VAL A 194 -11.97 2.19 5.80
N VAL A 195 -11.98 3.52 5.64
CA VAL A 195 -13.19 4.26 5.31
C VAL A 195 -13.76 3.82 3.96
N ALA A 196 -12.92 3.61 2.95
CA ALA A 196 -13.34 3.09 1.66
C ALA A 196 -13.97 1.70 1.81
N LEU A 197 -13.38 0.78 2.57
CA LEU A 197 -13.95 -0.55 2.85
C LEU A 197 -15.33 -0.44 3.54
N LEU A 198 -15.45 0.41 4.56
CA LEU A 198 -16.70 0.59 5.31
C LEU A 198 -17.79 1.34 4.52
N ALA A 199 -17.41 2.15 3.53
CA ALA A 199 -18.35 2.87 2.67
C ALA A 199 -19.08 1.95 1.67
N HIS A 200 -18.63 0.70 1.53
CA HIS A 200 -19.20 -0.25 0.58
C HIS A 200 -20.69 -0.53 0.89
N PRO A 201 -21.62 -0.43 -0.08
CA PRO A 201 -23.05 -0.63 0.13
C PRO A 201 -23.37 -1.97 0.79
N ALA A 202 -22.62 -3.01 0.41
CA ALA A 202 -22.78 -4.36 0.92
C ALA A 202 -22.42 -4.48 2.41
N VAL A 203 -21.39 -3.76 2.86
CA VAL A 203 -21.03 -3.64 4.29
C VAL A 203 -22.08 -2.81 5.03
N ARG A 204 -22.45 -1.65 4.47
CA ARG A 204 -23.38 -0.71 5.11
C ARG A 204 -24.78 -1.28 5.34
N ASN A 205 -25.32 -1.96 4.34
CA ASN A 205 -26.70 -2.43 4.37
C ASN A 205 -26.84 -3.80 5.07
N ASN A 206 -25.74 -4.36 5.59
CA ASN A 206 -25.66 -5.70 6.20
C ASN A 206 -26.44 -6.76 5.41
N THR A 207 -26.45 -6.60 4.09
CA THR A 207 -27.11 -7.53 3.16
C THR A 207 -26.17 -8.72 3.03
N TYR A 208 -26.69 -9.95 2.88
CA TYR A 208 -25.92 -11.18 2.67
C TYR A 208 -24.88 -11.01 1.56
N SER A 209 -23.70 -10.47 1.88
CA SER A 209 -22.76 -9.94 0.91
C SER A 209 -21.42 -10.60 1.03
N VAL A 210 -20.66 -10.51 -0.07
CA VAL A 210 -19.28 -10.97 -0.22
C VAL A 210 -18.35 -10.38 0.86
N TRP A 211 -18.74 -9.27 1.47
CA TRP A 211 -18.03 -8.62 2.57
C TRP A 211 -18.44 -9.19 3.93
N ASN A 212 -18.01 -10.42 4.22
CA ASN A 212 -18.06 -10.99 5.56
C ASN A 212 -16.89 -10.48 6.43
N ASN A 213 -16.95 -10.75 7.74
CA ASN A 213 -15.89 -10.37 8.68
C ASN A 213 -14.53 -10.98 8.28
N GLU A 214 -14.53 -12.18 7.70
CA GLU A 214 -13.33 -12.83 7.14
C GLU A 214 -12.68 -11.97 6.05
N MET A 215 -13.43 -11.54 5.03
CA MET A 215 -12.89 -10.73 3.93
C MET A 215 -12.37 -9.38 4.43
N ILE A 216 -13.08 -8.73 5.35
CA ILE A 216 -12.59 -7.50 6.00
C ILE A 216 -11.30 -7.78 6.77
N THR A 217 -11.23 -8.90 7.49
CA THR A 217 -10.03 -9.32 8.23
C THR A 217 -8.85 -9.53 7.29
N ILE A 218 -9.04 -10.18 6.14
CA ILE A 218 -8.01 -10.37 5.11
C ILE A 218 -7.53 -9.03 4.56
N MET A 219 -8.45 -8.12 4.25
CA MET A 219 -8.09 -6.80 3.71
C MET A 219 -7.35 -5.94 4.73
N LEU A 220 -7.75 -5.97 6.01
CA LEU A 220 -7.01 -5.29 7.07
C LEU A 220 -5.64 -5.93 7.28
N ALA A 221 -5.56 -7.26 7.35
CA ALA A 221 -4.30 -7.99 7.49
C ALA A 221 -3.30 -7.64 6.37
N LEU A 222 -3.77 -7.54 5.12
CA LEU A 222 -2.96 -7.12 3.98
C LEU A 222 -2.51 -5.66 4.09
N LEU A 223 -3.39 -4.75 4.54
CA LEU A 223 -3.03 -3.34 4.76
C LEU A 223 -2.03 -3.18 5.92
N GLY A 224 -2.29 -3.85 7.03
CA GLY A 224 -1.42 -4.00 8.21
C GLY A 224 -0.03 -4.53 7.87
N SER A 225 0.04 -5.49 6.94
CA SER A 225 1.30 -6.06 6.46
C SER A 225 2.22 -5.02 5.81
N LEU A 226 1.70 -3.88 5.35
CA LEU A 226 2.50 -2.77 4.83
C LEU A 226 3.15 -1.95 5.96
N PHE A 227 2.50 -1.82 7.12
CA PHE A 227 3.10 -1.11 8.25
C PHE A 227 4.17 -1.95 8.96
N PHE A 228 4.02 -3.27 8.93
CA PHE A 228 4.87 -4.19 9.66
C PHE A 228 6.37 -4.08 9.33
N PRO A 229 6.83 -4.10 8.05
CA PRO A 229 8.23 -3.90 7.71
C PRO A 229 8.79 -2.57 8.19
N ALA A 230 7.99 -1.49 8.12
CA ALA A 230 8.42 -0.18 8.57
C ALA A 230 8.68 -0.13 10.07
N VAL A 231 7.84 -0.81 10.88
CA VAL A 231 8.06 -0.91 12.34
C VAL A 231 9.41 -1.58 12.61
N TRP A 232 9.66 -2.73 12.02
CA TRP A 232 10.94 -3.44 12.17
C TRP A 232 12.14 -2.62 11.68
N GLN A 233 11.95 -1.85 10.60
CA GLN A 233 12.98 -0.97 10.09
C GLN A 233 13.38 0.12 11.08
N THR A 234 12.43 0.66 11.87
CA THR A 234 12.76 1.64 12.93
C THR A 234 13.64 1.05 14.02
N PHE A 235 13.46 -0.23 14.35
CA PHE A 235 14.21 -0.90 15.42
C PHE A 235 15.59 -1.39 14.95
N PHE A 236 15.66 -2.06 13.79
CA PHE A 236 16.88 -2.74 13.36
C PHE A 236 17.78 -1.91 12.45
N PHE A 237 17.24 -0.99 11.66
CA PHE A 237 17.98 -0.31 10.60
C PHE A 237 18.00 1.19 10.82
N ARG A 238 18.94 1.66 11.65
CA ARG A 238 19.15 3.09 11.94
C ARG A 238 19.88 3.87 10.83
N GLY A 239 20.10 3.27 9.66
CA GLY A 239 20.84 3.86 8.55
C GLY A 239 19.96 4.25 7.35
N ASP A 240 20.40 5.25 6.59
CA ASP A 240 19.63 5.80 5.47
C ASP A 240 19.86 5.09 4.12
N GLY A 241 20.93 4.29 4.00
CA GLY A 241 21.43 3.84 2.69
C GLY A 241 20.61 2.76 1.97
N GLN A 242 19.74 2.00 2.66
CA GLN A 242 19.05 0.84 2.07
C GLN A 242 17.63 0.60 2.63
N ARG A 243 16.91 1.68 2.98
CA ARG A 243 15.57 1.60 3.60
C ARG A 243 14.57 0.79 2.78
N LEU A 244 14.38 1.15 1.50
CA LEU A 244 13.49 0.42 0.59
C LEU A 244 13.86 -1.06 0.49
N ALA A 245 15.16 -1.36 0.46
CA ALA A 245 15.60 -2.72 0.31
C ALA A 245 15.26 -3.57 1.54
N ASN A 246 15.56 -3.06 2.72
CA ASN A 246 15.25 -3.73 3.97
C ASN A 246 13.74 -3.88 4.16
N TYR A 247 12.97 -2.85 3.81
CA TYR A 247 11.51 -2.89 3.82
C TYR A 247 10.99 -4.05 2.96
N LEU A 248 11.40 -4.12 1.68
CA LEU A 248 10.93 -5.15 0.77
C LEU A 248 11.38 -6.55 1.20
N LEU A 249 12.59 -6.68 1.74
CA LEU A 249 13.09 -7.95 2.26
C LEU A 249 12.23 -8.46 3.42
N ILE A 250 11.89 -7.59 4.37
CA ILE A 250 11.02 -7.96 5.50
C ILE A 250 9.61 -8.27 5.01
N LEU A 251 9.07 -7.48 4.07
CA LEU A 251 7.74 -7.73 3.51
C LEU A 251 7.66 -9.10 2.82
N VAL A 252 8.57 -9.38 1.88
CA VAL A 252 8.64 -10.66 1.18
C VAL A 252 8.90 -11.81 2.15
N GLY A 253 9.82 -11.62 3.10
CA GLY A 253 10.07 -12.59 4.17
C GLY A 253 8.82 -12.90 5.00
N SER A 254 7.96 -11.90 5.24
CA SER A 254 6.70 -12.07 5.96
C SER A 254 5.69 -12.90 5.17
N TYR A 255 5.61 -12.73 3.85
CA TYR A 255 4.77 -13.58 2.98
C TYR A 255 5.31 -15.01 2.86
N VAL A 256 6.62 -15.20 2.78
CA VAL A 256 7.23 -16.53 2.80
C VAL A 256 6.95 -17.23 4.13
N MET A 257 7.10 -16.50 5.25
CA MET A 257 6.78 -17.01 6.58
C MET A 257 5.29 -17.38 6.69
N LEU A 258 4.39 -16.58 6.12
CA LEU A 258 2.96 -16.92 6.05
C LEU A 258 2.74 -18.27 5.36
N GLY A 259 3.33 -18.49 4.19
CA GLY A 259 3.21 -19.77 3.48
C GLY A 259 3.74 -20.96 4.28
N ILE A 260 4.88 -20.80 4.97
CA ILE A 260 5.45 -21.83 5.84
C ILE A 260 4.50 -22.12 7.02
N LEU A 261 3.98 -21.08 7.67
CA LEU A 261 3.05 -21.23 8.78
C LEU A 261 1.75 -21.93 8.33
N ALA A 262 1.24 -21.63 7.14
CA ALA A 262 0.07 -22.31 6.58
C ALA A 262 0.33 -23.81 6.39
N MET A 263 1.47 -24.17 5.79
CA MET A 263 1.86 -25.58 5.60
C MET A 263 2.06 -26.32 6.92
N LEU A 264 2.66 -25.67 7.92
CA LEU A 264 2.84 -26.25 9.25
C LEU A 264 1.51 -26.44 9.97
N ALA A 265 0.56 -25.51 9.81
CA ALA A 265 -0.75 -25.60 10.43
C ALA A 265 -1.54 -26.80 9.92
N ASP A 266 -1.54 -26.97 8.60
CA ASP A 266 -2.14 -28.12 7.93
C ASP A 266 -1.46 -29.43 8.38
N ALA A 267 -0.12 -29.47 8.36
CA ALA A 267 0.63 -30.66 8.78
C ALA A 267 0.42 -31.06 10.25
N MET A 268 0.23 -30.08 11.15
CA MET A 268 -0.02 -30.32 12.58
C MET A 268 -1.49 -30.57 12.88
N ASN A 269 -2.40 -30.31 11.93
CA ASN A 269 -3.86 -30.29 12.11
C ASN A 269 -4.27 -29.50 13.38
N ASN A 270 -3.56 -28.41 13.65
CA ASN A 270 -3.79 -27.57 14.80
C ASN A 270 -3.52 -26.12 14.39
N PRO A 271 -4.55 -25.28 14.19
CA PRO A 271 -4.37 -23.87 13.82
C PRO A 271 -3.92 -23.01 15.02
N ASP A 272 -4.03 -23.51 16.26
CA ASP A 272 -3.86 -22.70 17.46
C ASP A 272 -2.40 -22.24 17.67
N PHE A 273 -1.40 -22.96 17.14
CA PHE A 273 0.01 -22.51 17.23
C PHE A 273 0.27 -21.22 16.42
N ILE A 274 -0.58 -20.87 15.44
CA ILE A 274 -0.41 -19.65 14.64
C ILE A 274 -0.54 -18.40 15.55
N TRP A 275 -1.23 -18.52 16.69
CA TRP A 275 -1.34 -17.43 17.66
C TRP A 275 0.01 -16.97 18.23
N PHE A 276 1.06 -17.80 18.23
CA PHE A 276 2.42 -17.36 18.59
C PHE A 276 2.98 -16.31 17.62
N PHE A 277 2.39 -16.22 16.43
CA PHE A 277 2.77 -15.30 15.37
C PHE A 277 1.74 -14.19 15.13
N ALA A 278 0.74 -14.04 16.02
CA ALA A 278 -0.34 -13.03 15.90
C ALA A 278 0.16 -11.57 15.89
N TRP A 279 1.43 -11.33 16.19
CA TRP A 279 2.08 -10.02 16.06
C TRP A 279 2.36 -9.63 14.59
N ASN A 280 2.26 -10.57 13.64
CA ASN A 280 2.33 -10.30 12.21
C ASN A 280 0.90 -10.27 11.62
N PRO A 281 0.43 -9.13 11.07
CA PRO A 281 -0.93 -9.01 10.52
C PRO A 281 -1.29 -10.10 9.52
N LEU A 282 -0.34 -10.57 8.71
CA LEU A 282 -0.59 -11.60 7.71
C LEU A 282 -1.09 -12.92 8.30
N THR A 283 -0.74 -13.27 9.54
CA THR A 283 -1.17 -14.54 10.13
C THR A 283 -2.68 -14.63 10.33
N PHE A 284 -3.36 -13.48 10.41
CA PHE A 284 -4.81 -13.44 10.50
C PHE A 284 -5.51 -13.96 9.23
N ILE A 285 -4.81 -13.96 8.08
CA ILE A 285 -5.32 -14.59 6.84
C ILE A 285 -5.47 -16.10 7.01
N ILE A 286 -4.55 -16.77 7.71
CA ILE A 286 -4.67 -18.22 7.98
C ILE A 286 -5.62 -18.47 9.15
N LEU A 287 -5.55 -17.64 10.19
CA LEU A 287 -6.43 -17.79 11.35
C LEU A 287 -7.91 -17.63 10.98
N THR A 288 -8.24 -16.78 10.01
CA THR A 288 -9.62 -16.64 9.56
C THR A 288 -10.10 -17.81 8.70
N SER A 289 -9.20 -18.55 8.05
CA SER A 289 -9.57 -19.70 7.21
C SER A 289 -9.60 -21.02 7.99
N GLU A 290 -8.62 -21.23 8.88
CA GLU A 290 -8.42 -22.50 9.60
C GLU A 290 -8.84 -22.42 11.08
N GLY A 291 -9.05 -21.22 11.59
CA GLY A 291 -9.26 -21.00 13.02
C GLY A 291 -10.65 -21.40 13.50
N LYS A 292 -10.74 -21.73 14.80
CA LYS A 292 -11.98 -22.19 15.45
C LYS A 292 -12.79 -21.06 16.09
N ALA A 293 -12.20 -19.88 16.26
CA ALA A 293 -12.87 -18.74 16.89
C ALA A 293 -13.80 -18.05 15.87
N PRO A 294 -14.81 -17.29 16.33
CA PRO A 294 -15.67 -16.55 15.41
C PRO A 294 -14.89 -15.44 14.67
N ASP A 295 -15.23 -15.17 13.41
CA ASP A 295 -14.54 -14.17 12.56
C ASP A 295 -14.45 -12.78 13.18
N SER A 296 -15.47 -12.37 13.95
CA SER A 296 -15.46 -11.09 14.66
C SER A 296 -14.33 -10.98 15.69
N PHE A 297 -13.88 -12.11 16.24
CA PHE A 297 -12.73 -12.18 17.13
C PHE A 297 -11.43 -11.93 16.37
N TYR A 298 -11.24 -12.56 15.20
CA TYR A 298 -10.08 -12.32 14.34
C TYR A 298 -10.04 -10.87 13.83
N LEU A 299 -11.20 -10.33 13.44
CA LEU A 299 -11.35 -8.94 13.04
C LEU A 299 -10.94 -7.97 14.15
N ALA A 300 -11.35 -8.22 15.40
CA ALA A 300 -10.97 -7.38 16.52
C ALA A 300 -9.45 -7.41 16.77
N TRP A 301 -8.83 -8.59 16.65
CA TRP A 301 -7.39 -8.76 16.84
C TRP A 301 -6.56 -8.11 15.74
N VAL A 302 -6.93 -8.27 14.46
CA VAL A 302 -6.20 -7.61 13.36
C VAL A 302 -6.27 -6.09 13.49
N CYS A 303 -7.45 -5.54 13.84
CA CYS A 303 -7.60 -4.11 14.14
C CYS A 303 -6.68 -3.65 15.29
N ALA A 304 -6.57 -4.45 16.36
CA ALA A 304 -5.72 -4.13 17.50
C ALA A 304 -4.22 -4.15 17.13
N VAL A 305 -3.79 -5.17 16.38
CA VAL A 305 -2.39 -5.31 15.93
C VAL A 305 -2.02 -4.19 14.96
N ASP A 306 -2.84 -3.94 13.95
CA ASP A 306 -2.60 -2.87 12.97
C ASP A 306 -2.60 -1.49 13.62
N GLY A 307 -3.54 -1.25 14.55
CA GLY A 307 -3.59 -0.02 15.33
C GLY A 307 -2.32 0.18 16.17
N LEU A 308 -1.79 -0.88 16.78
CA LEU A 308 -0.55 -0.84 17.55
C LEU A 308 0.67 -0.59 16.66
N LEU A 309 0.76 -1.22 15.48
CA LEU A 309 1.82 -0.96 14.50
C LEU A 309 1.78 0.50 14.03
N ALA A 310 0.60 1.01 13.68
CA ALA A 310 0.42 2.41 13.28
C ALA A 310 0.81 3.38 14.41
N LEU A 311 0.41 3.09 15.65
CA LEU A 311 0.77 3.92 16.81
C LEU A 311 2.28 3.95 17.05
N MET A 312 2.96 2.81 16.95
CA MET A 312 4.42 2.74 17.05
C MET A 312 5.10 3.58 15.98
N LEU A 313 4.63 3.53 14.73
CA LEU A 313 5.18 4.34 13.65
C LEU A 313 4.92 5.84 13.88
N VAL A 314 3.69 6.23 14.23
CA VAL A 314 3.32 7.64 14.45
C VAL A 314 4.12 8.24 15.59
N THR A 315 4.27 7.53 16.71
CA THR A 315 5.07 8.01 17.85
C THR A 315 6.53 8.22 17.43
N HIS A 316 7.11 7.28 16.68
CA HIS A 316 8.47 7.43 16.16
C HIS A 316 8.62 8.58 15.16
N ALA A 317 7.66 8.76 14.25
CA ALA A 317 7.62 9.87 13.31
C ALA A 317 7.53 11.22 14.01
N LEU A 318 6.67 11.36 15.03
CA LEU A 318 6.54 12.58 15.82
C LEU A 318 7.83 12.91 16.59
N MET A 319 8.54 11.91 17.11
CA MET A 319 9.85 12.11 17.74
C MET A 319 10.89 12.63 16.74
N ILE A 320 10.88 12.15 15.49
CA ILE A 320 11.77 12.65 14.44
C ILE A 320 11.40 14.10 14.06
N PHE A 321 10.11 14.40 13.87
CA PHE A 321 9.68 15.76 13.58
C PHE A 321 10.09 16.76 14.65
N ARG A 322 10.01 16.39 15.94
CA ARG A 322 10.50 17.23 17.03
C ARG A 322 11.99 17.54 16.92
N LYS A 323 12.81 16.58 16.45
CA LYS A 323 14.24 16.81 16.19
C LYS A 323 14.48 17.69 14.97
N SER A 324 13.61 17.61 13.96
CA SER A 324 13.69 18.43 12.74
C SER A 324 13.04 19.81 12.86
N ALA A 325 12.40 20.12 13.99
CA ALA A 325 11.74 21.41 14.21
C ALA A 325 12.70 22.59 14.06
N THR A 326 13.97 22.44 14.46
CA THR A 326 14.99 23.48 14.33
C THR A 326 15.17 23.95 12.89
N VAL A 327 15.19 23.02 11.93
CA VAL A 327 15.33 23.34 10.49
C VAL A 327 14.11 24.11 9.97
N MET A 328 12.92 23.76 10.47
CA MET A 328 11.69 24.45 10.10
C MET A 328 11.66 25.87 10.68
N ASP A 329 12.08 26.02 11.94
CA ASP A 329 12.12 27.31 12.64
C ASP A 329 13.18 28.25 12.04
N GLU A 330 14.35 27.71 11.65
CA GLU A 330 15.37 28.46 10.89
C GLU A 330 14.84 28.94 9.55
N THR A 331 14.10 28.08 8.83
CA THR A 331 13.48 28.46 7.55
C THR A 331 12.39 29.52 7.73
N GLU A 332 11.59 29.40 8.79
CA GLU A 332 10.55 30.37 9.15
C GLU A 332 11.17 31.74 9.51
N ALA A 333 12.29 31.75 10.25
CA ALA A 333 13.03 32.97 10.55
C ALA A 333 13.58 33.66 9.28
N THR A 334 14.15 32.90 8.34
CA THR A 334 14.63 33.46 7.07
C THR A 334 13.51 34.05 6.20
N LEU A 335 12.29 33.52 6.29
CA LEU A 335 11.15 34.05 5.55
C LEU A 335 10.60 35.36 6.13
N HIS A 336 10.86 35.64 7.40
CA HIS A 336 10.42 36.88 8.06
C HIS A 336 11.45 38.01 7.97
N SER A 337 12.69 37.72 7.58
CA SER A 337 13.73 38.73 7.37
C SER A 337 13.66 39.42 6.00
N ASP A 338 12.94 38.84 5.04
CA ASP A 338 12.78 39.33 3.66
C ASP A 338 11.46 40.11 3.49
#